data_AF-A0A1Q5X592-F1
#
_entry.id   AF-A0A1Q5X592-F1
#
_cell.length_a   1.000
_cell.length_b   1.000
_cell.length_c   1.000
_cell.angle_alpha   90.00
_cell.angle_beta   90.00
_cell.angle_gamma   90.00
#
_symmetry.space_group_name_H-M   'P 1'
#
loop_
_entity.id
_entity.type
_entity.pdbx_description
1 polymer ?
#
loop_
_entity_poly.entity_id
_entity_poly.type
_entity_poly.pdbx_seq_one_letter_code
_entity_poly.pdbx_strand_id
1 'polypeptide(L)' 'MEAISYNDGTKAYPLYNGHGDIVEVRDAQGEILNRYDYDMWGNITLKEEKVHNPFRYSGELWDDTTGLQ' A
#
# COMPACT_ATOMS: atom_id res chain seq x y z
N MET A 1 -0.59 2.28 14.91
CA MET A 1 -0.68 2.15 13.44
C MET A 1 -0.54 3.55 12.89
N GLU A 2 0.56 3.85 12.21
CA GLU A 2 0.77 5.17 11.59
C GLU A 2 -0.12 5.28 10.35
N ALA A 3 -0.86 6.38 10.24
CA ALA A 3 -1.71 6.63 9.08
C ALA A 3 -0.91 7.42 8.04
N ILE A 4 -0.98 7.00 6.79
CA ILE A 4 -0.49 7.76 5.65
C ILE A 4 -1.41 8.97 5.50
N SER A 5 -0.86 10.18 5.64
CA SER A 5 -1.62 11.41 5.42
C SER A 5 -1.25 11.97 4.06
N TYR A 6 -2.25 12.19 3.21
CA TYR A 6 -2.07 12.81 1.89
C TYR A 6 -2.22 14.33 1.98
N ASN A 7 -1.71 15.03 0.95
CA ASN A 7 -1.76 16.50 0.89
C ASN A 7 -3.19 17.07 0.76
N ASP A 8 -4.16 16.26 0.35
CA ASP A 8 -5.58 16.63 0.28
C ASP A 8 -6.30 16.50 1.64
N GLY A 9 -5.59 16.09 2.69
CA GLY A 9 -6.13 15.89 4.04
C GLY A 9 -6.77 14.52 4.25
N THR A 10 -6.79 13.65 3.24
CA THR A 10 -7.24 12.27 3.40
C THR A 10 -6.20 11.44 4.14
N LYS A 11 -6.67 10.41 4.85
CA LYS A 11 -5.82 9.48 5.59
C LYS A 11 -6.06 8.07 5.10
N ALA A 12 -4.97 7.35 4.86
CA ALA A 12 -4.97 5.93 4.60
C ALA A 12 -4.32 5.16 5.75
N TYR A 13 -4.89 3.99 6.03
CA TYR A 13 -4.52 3.12 7.13
C TYR A 13 -4.09 1.77 6.52
N PRO A 14 -2.77 1.53 6.41
CA PRO A 14 -2.27 0.25 5.97
C PRO A 14 -2.47 -0.81 7.05
N LEU A 15 -2.88 -1.99 6.62
CA LEU A 15 -3.05 -3.20 7.40
C LEU A 15 -1.97 -4.19 6.98
N TYR A 16 -1.34 -4.77 7.99
CA TYR A 16 -0.21 -5.66 7.81
C TYR A 16 -0.60 -7.09 8.24
N ASN A 17 -0.15 -8.09 7.50
CA ASN A 17 -0.23 -9.48 7.93
C ASN A 17 0.84 -9.78 9.01
N GLY A 18 0.88 -11.02 9.50
CA GLY A 18 1.84 -11.44 10.53
C GLY A 18 3.31 -11.37 10.11
N HIS A 19 3.62 -11.23 8.82
CA HIS A 19 4.97 -11.05 8.30
C HIS A 19 5.36 -9.58 8.16
N GLY A 20 4.43 -8.65 8.40
CA GLY A 20 4.63 -7.23 8.18
C GLY A 20 4.15 -6.77 6.81
N ASP A 21 3.36 -7.57 6.10
CA ASP A 21 2.88 -7.27 4.75
C ASP A 21 1.57 -6.51 4.64
N ILE A 22 1.60 -5.27 4.11
CA ILE A 22 0.87 -4.79 2.93
C ILE A 22 -0.43 -5.47 2.46
N VAL A 23 -1.32 -6.01 3.28
CA VAL A 23 -2.49 -6.75 2.75
C VAL A 23 -3.68 -5.87 2.39
N GLU A 24 -3.90 -4.76 3.10
CA GLU A 24 -5.02 -3.86 2.83
C GLU A 24 -4.65 -2.42 3.16
N VAL A 25 -5.26 -1.48 2.45
CA VAL A 25 -5.20 -0.05 2.76
C VAL A 25 -6.63 0.46 2.81
N ARG A 26 -7.01 1.09 3.92
CA ARG A 26 -8.34 1.63 4.13
C ARG A 26 -8.32 3.13 4.36
N ASP A 27 -9.40 3.82 4.02
CA ASP A 27 -9.55 5.23 4.38
C ASP A 27 -9.95 5.42 5.86
N ALA A 28 -10.15 6.67 6.28
CA ALA A 28 -10.60 7.00 7.62
C ALA A 28 -12.05 6.55 7.91
N GLN A 29 -12.82 6.28 6.88
CA GLN A 29 -14.21 5.82 6.92
C GLN A 29 -14.30 4.29 6.97
N GLY A 30 -13.18 3.58 6.76
CA GLY A 30 -13.09 2.12 6.73
C GLY A 30 -13.33 1.51 5.35
N GLU A 31 -13.45 2.31 4.28
CA GLU A 31 -13.53 1.81 2.91
C GLU A 31 -12.18 1.22 2.50
N ILE A 32 -12.22 0.02 1.89
CA ILE A 32 -11.04 -0.59 1.28
C ILE A 32 -10.67 0.22 0.04
N LEU A 33 -9.55 0.93 0.13
CA LEU A 33 -8.93 1.64 -0.96
C LEU A 33 -8.13 0.66 -1.82
N ASN A 34 -7.21 -0.09 -1.20
CA ASN A 34 -6.40 -1.09 -1.87
C ASN A 34 -6.39 -2.40 -1.11
N ARG A 35 -6.23 -3.51 -1.84
CA ARG A 35 -6.10 -4.86 -1.30
C ARG A 35 -5.08 -5.66 -2.10
N TYR A 36 -4.28 -6.42 -1.38
CA TYR A 36 -3.24 -7.26 -1.93
C TYR A 36 -3.24 -8.62 -1.24
N ASP A 37 -3.16 -9.69 -2.03
CA ASP A 37 -2.87 -11.02 -1.51
C ASP A 37 -1.51 -11.47 -2.00
N TYR A 38 -0.78 -12.19 -1.15
CA TYR A 38 0.57 -12.67 -1.42
C TYR A 38 0.62 -14.20 -1.37
N ASP A 39 1.48 -14.81 -2.18
CA ASP A 39 1.82 -16.21 -2.02
C ASP A 39 2.85 -16.41 -0.88
N MET A 40 3.22 -17.67 -0.63
CA MET A 40 4.17 -18.04 0.43
C MET A 40 5.60 -17.50 0.20
N TRP A 41 5.89 -16.97 -0.99
CA TRP A 41 7.17 -16.37 -1.36
C TRP A 41 7.11 -14.83 -1.38
N GLY A 42 5.96 -14.23 -1.05
CA GLY A 42 5.77 -12.78 -1.06
C GLY A 42 5.42 -12.20 -2.44
N ASN A 43 5.11 -13.03 -3.44
CA ASN A 43 4.66 -12.51 -4.73
C ASN A 43 3.18 -12.14 -4.67
N ILE A 44 2.81 -11.02 -5.29
CA ILE A 44 1.41 -10.56 -5.36
C ILE A 44 0.60 -11.52 -6.24
N THR A 45 -0.43 -12.14 -5.66
CA THR A 45 -1.40 -13.00 -6.35
C THR A 45 -2.68 -12.25 -6.67
N LEU A 46 -3.04 -11.24 -5.87
CA LEU A 46 -4.18 -10.35 -6.11
C LEU A 46 -3.77 -8.91 -5.87
N LYS A 47 -4.24 -8.02 -6.73
CA LYS A 47 -3.96 -6.59 -6.67
C LYS A 47 -5.21 -5.80 -7.04
N GLU A 48 -5.84 -5.19 -6.05
CA GLU A 48 -6.97 -4.28 -6.21
C GLU A 48 -6.54 -2.90 -5.72
N GLU A 49 -6.48 -1.90 -6.60
CA GLU A 49 -6.09 -0.53 -6.24
C GLU A 49 -7.15 0.46 -6.72
N LYS A 50 -7.82 1.14 -5.79
CA LYS A 50 -8.67 2.29 -6.11
C LYS A 50 -7.89 3.60 -6.06
N VAL A 51 -6.85 3.66 -5.23
CA VAL A 51 -5.96 4.81 -5.13
C VAL A 51 -4.54 4.40 -5.46
N HIS A 52 -3.81 5.31 -6.11
CA HIS A 52 -2.40 5.09 -6.35
C HIS A 52 -1.66 5.05 -5.01
N ASN A 53 -1.10 3.89 -4.67
CA ASN A 53 -0.34 3.70 -3.45
C ASN A 53 1.16 3.60 -3.80
N PRO A 54 1.96 4.64 -3.52
CA PRO A 54 3.41 4.62 -3.75
C PRO A 54 4.14 3.73 -2.73
N PHE A 55 3.48 3.33 -1.64
CA PHE A 55 4.02 2.38 -0.67
C PHE A 55 3.90 0.96 -1.23
N ARG A 56 4.70 0.65 -2.25
CA ARG A 56 4.80 -0.68 -2.84
C ARG A 56 5.64 -1.59 -1.93
N TYR A 57 5.15 -2.81 -1.83
CA TYR A 57 5.44 -3.70 -0.73
C TYR A 57 6.71 -4.54 -0.97
N SER A 58 7.80 -4.21 -0.28
CA SER A 58 8.94 -5.09 0.13
C SER A 58 10.14 -4.29 0.69
N GLY A 59 9.93 -3.14 1.35
CA GLY A 59 11.05 -2.32 1.88
C GLY A 59 11.98 -1.70 0.83
N GLU A 60 11.87 -2.10 -0.44
CA GLU A 60 12.48 -1.46 -1.59
C GLU A 60 11.64 -0.23 -1.94
N LEU A 61 12.19 0.96 -1.68
CA LEU A 61 11.83 2.18 -2.39
C LEU A 61 12.07 1.91 -3.87
N TRP A 62 11.04 1.45 -4.59
CA TRP A 62 11.10 1.51 -6.04
C TRP A 62 10.96 2.98 -6.42
N ASP A 63 12.11 3.59 -6.66
CA ASP A 63 12.23 4.87 -7.31
C ASP A 63 11.79 4.70 -8.78
N ASP A 64 10.52 4.97 -9.07
CA ASP A 64 10.05 5.24 -10.44
C ASP A 64 10.40 6.68 -10.86
N THR A 65 11.41 7.30 -10.21
CA THR A 65 11.84 8.69 -10.44
C THR A 65 13.33 8.76 -10.78
N THR A 66 13.80 7.89 -11.67
CA THR A 66 14.92 8.27 -12.56
C THR A 66 14.43 8.37 -14.00
N GLY A 67 13.29 9.02 -14.17
CA GLY A 67 13.15 10.01 -15.24
C GLY A 67 14.01 11.23 -14.89
N LEU A 68 15.33 11.09 -14.96
CA LEU A 68 16.27 12.21 -15.00
C LEU A 68 15.79 13.22 -16.06
N GLN A 69 15.50 14.45 -15.63
CA GLN A 69 15.88 15.64 -16.40
C GLN A 69 16.93 16.40 -15.62
#